data_AF-A0A3D4AYU2-F1
#
_entry.id   AF-A0A3D4AYU2-F1
#
_cell.length_a   1.000
_cell.length_b   1.000
_cell.length_c   1.000
_cell.angle_alpha   90.00
_cell.angle_beta   90.00
_cell.angle_gamma   90.00
#
_symmetry.space_group_name_H-M   'P 1'
#
loop_
_entity.id
_entity.type
_entity.pdbx_description
1 polymer ?
#
loop_
_entity_poly.entity_id
_entity_poly.type
_entity_poly.pdbx_seq_one_letter_code
_entity_poly.pdbx_strand_id
1 'polypeptide(L)'
;MMTFSPLAVGLLSGRFRRGRKPPKNSFWSPDAKRKRFKTVMTRKVDQIIETLVKAGKELDKTPAQVAFGWILDHPEITAAITGPDKPEHVEEVCGSLGWALPT
;
A
#
# COMPACT_ATOMS: atom_id res chain seq x y z
N MET A 1 14.22 11.57 -8.29
CA MET A 1 14.21 11.31 -6.84
C MET A 1 13.86 9.84 -6.61
N MET A 2 14.55 9.17 -5.69
CA MET A 2 14.24 7.79 -5.31
C MET A 2 13.42 7.79 -4.02
N THR A 3 12.25 7.17 -4.04
CA THR A 3 11.37 7.06 -2.86
C THR A 3 11.46 5.67 -2.24
N PHE A 4 11.23 5.60 -0.93
CA PHE A 4 11.22 4.36 -0.16
C PHE A 4 9.92 4.21 0.62
N SER A 5 9.56 2.97 0.96
CA SER A 5 8.33 2.63 1.70
C SER A 5 7.02 3.17 1.10
N PRO A 6 6.80 3.03 -0.23
CA PRO A 6 5.60 3.53 -0.91
C PRO A 6 4.29 2.96 -0.36
N LEU A 7 4.31 1.75 0.21
CA LEU A 7 3.13 1.12 0.82
C LEU A 7 3.09 1.20 2.35
N ALA A 8 3.99 1.96 2.97
CA ALA A 8 4.10 2.07 4.43
C ALA A 8 4.13 0.70 5.14
N VAL A 9 5.06 -0.17 4.74
CA VAL A 9 5.16 -1.56 5.25
C VAL A 9 3.88 -2.37 4.99
N GLY A 10 3.37 -2.29 3.76
CA GLY A 10 2.18 -2.99 3.30
C GLY A 10 0.85 -2.44 3.83
N LEU A 11 0.85 -1.40 4.66
CA LEU A 11 -0.36 -0.80 5.23
C LEU A 11 -1.35 -0.33 4.16
N LEU A 12 -0.83 0.23 3.06
CA LEU A 12 -1.62 0.75 1.93
C LEU A 12 -2.05 -0.32 0.92
N SER A 13 -1.79 -1.60 1.17
CA SER A 13 -2.23 -2.71 0.30
C SER A 13 -3.73 -3.01 0.34
N GLY A 14 -4.50 -2.35 1.21
CA GLY A 14 -5.91 -2.66 1.45
C GLY A 14 -6.15 -3.83 2.42
N ARG A 15 -5.11 -4.60 2.77
CA ARG A 15 -5.22 -5.78 3.64
C ARG A 15 -5.47 -5.47 5.11
N PHE A 16 -5.16 -4.25 5.55
CA PHE A 16 -5.23 -3.83 6.95
C PHE A 16 -6.35 -2.81 7.16
N ARG A 17 -7.17 -2.99 8.20
CA ARG A 17 -8.31 -2.11 8.49
C ARG A 17 -8.43 -1.79 9.97
N ARG A 18 -8.93 -0.60 10.28
CA ARG A 18 -9.23 -0.17 11.64
C ARG A 18 -10.31 -1.07 12.26
N GLY A 19 -10.11 -1.44 13.53
CA GLY A 19 -11.03 -2.33 14.26
C GLY A 19 -10.89 -3.82 13.89
N ARG A 20 -10.13 -4.18 12.85
CA ARG A 20 -9.84 -5.57 12.50
C ARG A 20 -8.48 -5.99 13.07
N LYS A 21 -8.37 -7.27 13.44
CA LYS A 21 -7.08 -7.85 13.84
C LYS A 21 -6.21 -7.99 12.58
N PRO A 22 -4.97 -7.47 12.57
CA PRO A 22 -4.06 -7.64 11.44
C PRO A 22 -3.65 -9.11 11.27
N PRO A 23 -3.29 -9.56 10.05
CA PRO A 23 -2.83 -10.92 9.80
C PRO A 23 -1.64 -11.32 10.70
N LYS A 24 -1.64 -12.55 11.21
CA LYS A 24 -0.64 -13.06 12.17
C LYS A 24 0.79 -13.05 11.62
N ASN A 25 0.96 -13.34 10.33
CA ASN A 25 2.26 -13.37 9.66
C ASN A 25 2.51 -12.06 8.90
N SER A 26 2.36 -10.94 9.59
CA SER A 26 2.63 -9.62 9.03
C SER A 26 3.40 -8.76 10.02
N PHE A 27 4.10 -7.75 9.50
CA PHE A 27 4.80 -6.75 10.33
C PHE A 27 3.89 -6.09 11.38
N TRP A 28 2.60 -5.98 11.07
CA TRP A 28 1.60 -5.35 11.94
C TRP A 28 0.92 -6.32 12.92
N SER A 29 1.32 -7.59 12.94
CA SER A 29 0.78 -8.61 13.83
C SER A 29 0.81 -8.19 15.30
N PRO A 30 -0.16 -8.60 16.14
CA PRO A 30 -0.12 -8.33 17.58
C PRO A 30 1.12 -8.88 18.28
N ASP A 31 1.72 -9.94 17.71
CA ASP A 31 2.93 -10.61 18.22
C ASP A 31 4.22 -9.93 17.74
N ALA A 32 4.12 -8.94 16.85
CA ALA A 32 5.27 -8.19 16.37
C ALA A 32 5.91 -7.40 17.53
N LYS A 33 7.26 -7.36 17.55
CA LYS A 33 8.05 -6.65 18.57
C LYS A 33 7.62 -5.18 18.76
N ARG A 34 7.03 -4.57 17.71
CA ARG A 34 6.54 -3.19 17.71
C ARG A 34 5.01 -3.19 17.61
N LYS A 35 4.32 -3.26 18.76
CA LYS A 35 2.84 -3.20 18.90
C LYS A 35 2.24 -1.82 18.58
N ARG A 36 2.55 -1.26 17.41
CA ARG A 36 2.17 0.10 17.00
C ARG A 36 0.94 0.17 16.10
N PHE A 37 0.38 -0.98 15.70
CA PHE A 37 -0.72 -1.03 14.73
C PHE A 37 -1.94 -0.19 15.15
N LYS A 38 -2.40 -0.29 16.40
CA LYS A 38 -3.54 0.50 16.90
C LYS A 38 -3.30 2.01 16.85
N THR A 39 -2.06 2.44 17.09
CA THR A 39 -1.67 3.86 17.08
C THR A 39 -1.56 4.39 15.65
N VAL A 40 -1.00 3.60 14.74
CA VAL A 40 -0.83 3.99 13.33
C VAL A 40 -2.15 3.91 12.56
N MET A 41 -2.99 2.91 12.85
CA MET A 41 -4.28 2.69 12.20
C MET A 41 -5.38 3.63 12.75
N THR A 42 -5.16 4.93 12.55
CA THR A 42 -6.13 5.97 12.88
C THR A 42 -7.32 5.93 11.92
N ARG A 43 -8.39 6.68 12.23
CA ARG A 43 -9.54 6.85 11.32
C ARG A 43 -9.12 7.42 9.96
N LYS A 44 -8.20 8.39 9.96
CA LYS A 44 -7.70 9.03 8.73
C LYS A 44 -6.95 8.03 7.85
N VAL A 45 -6.10 7.20 8.45
CA VAL A 45 -5.38 6.15 7.71
C VAL A 45 -6.34 5.14 7.10
N ASP A 46 -7.36 4.68 7.85
CA ASP A 46 -8.36 3.76 7.31
C ASP A 46 -9.16 4.37 6.15
N GLN A 47 -9.45 5.67 6.19
CA GLN A 47 -10.09 6.39 5.09
C GLN A 47 -9.22 6.48 3.83
N ILE A 48 -7.91 6.69 3.98
CA ILE A 48 -6.96 6.65 2.86
C ILE A 48 -6.96 5.26 2.23
N ILE A 49 -6.87 4.21 3.04
CA ILE A 49 -6.90 2.82 2.58
C ILE A 49 -8.23 2.53 1.85
N GLU A 50 -9.36 2.96 2.39
CA GLU A 50 -10.66 2.83 1.74
C GLU A 50 -10.70 3.55 0.38
N THR A 51 -10.09 4.73 0.28
CA THR A 51 -10.01 5.48 -0.98
C THR A 51 -9.22 4.70 -2.04
N LEU A 52 -8.06 4.15 -1.67
CA LEU A 52 -7.27 3.30 -2.56
C LEU A 52 -8.03 2.04 -3.00
N VAL A 53 -8.80 1.43 -2.10
CA VAL A 53 -9.64 0.27 -2.41
C VAL A 53 -10.74 0.61 -3.40
N LYS A 54 -11.39 1.77 -3.26
CA LYS A 54 -12.42 2.22 -4.19
C LYS A 54 -11.84 2.55 -5.56
N ALA A 55 -10.78 3.34 -5.60
CA ALA A 55 -10.07 3.67 -6.84
C ALA A 55 -9.58 2.40 -7.55
N GLY A 56 -9.03 1.44 -6.81
CA GLY A 56 -8.62 0.16 -7.37
C GLY A 56 -9.77 -0.59 -8.04
N LYS A 57 -10.94 -0.65 -7.40
CA LYS A 57 -12.13 -1.27 -8.00
C LYS A 57 -12.60 -0.57 -9.27
N GLU A 58 -12.59 0.76 -9.28
CA GLU A 58 -13.03 1.56 -10.44
C GLU A 58 -12.07 1.42 -11.64
N LEU A 59 -10.78 1.20 -11.36
CA LEU A 59 -9.73 1.14 -12.38
C LEU A 59 -9.32 -0.30 -12.76
N ASP A 60 -9.95 -1.31 -12.17
CA ASP A 60 -9.55 -2.72 -12.25
C ASP A 60 -8.08 -2.95 -11.84
N LYS A 61 -7.72 -2.40 -10.68
CA LYS A 61 -6.38 -2.43 -10.07
C LYS A 61 -6.43 -2.76 -8.59
N THR A 62 -5.31 -3.19 -8.03
CA THR A 62 -5.20 -3.39 -6.58
C THR A 62 -4.92 -2.06 -5.86
N PRO A 63 -5.24 -1.92 -4.56
CA PRO A 63 -4.91 -0.72 -3.79
C PRO A 63 -3.41 -0.42 -3.79
N ALA A 64 -2.58 -1.48 -3.80
CA ALA A 64 -1.13 -1.37 -3.88
C ALA A 64 -0.70 -0.77 -5.24
N GLN A 65 -1.31 -1.23 -6.33
CA GLN A 65 -1.05 -0.69 -7.68
C GLN A 65 -1.46 0.78 -7.80
N VAL A 66 -2.60 1.17 -7.23
CA VAL A 66 -3.04 2.58 -7.20
C VAL A 66 -2.07 3.44 -6.40
N ALA A 67 -1.65 3.00 -5.21
CA ALA A 67 -0.71 3.74 -4.40
C ALA A 67 0.66 3.89 -5.08
N PHE A 68 1.17 2.82 -5.70
CA PHE A 68 2.41 2.88 -6.48
C PHE A 68 2.28 3.74 -7.72
N GLY A 69 1.20 3.59 -8.48
CA GLY A 69 0.92 4.39 -9.67
C GLY A 69 0.88 5.88 -9.34
N TRP A 70 0.20 6.26 -8.25
CA TRP A 70 0.16 7.65 -7.78
C TRP A 70 1.55 8.21 -7.50
N ILE A 71 2.43 7.43 -6.84
CA ILE A 71 3.81 7.86 -6.56
C ILE A 71 4.62 7.98 -7.86
N LEU A 72 4.44 7.07 -8.81
CA LEU A 72 5.19 7.07 -10.07
C LEU A 72 4.68 8.10 -11.09
N ASP A 73 3.47 8.64 -10.89
CA ASP A 73 2.89 9.70 -11.71
C ASP A 73 3.57 11.06 -11.49
N HIS A 74 4.31 11.21 -10.39
CA HIS A 74 5.12 12.40 -10.11
C HIS A 74 6.38 12.43 -10.98
N PRO A 75 6.55 13.43 -11.88
CA PRO A 75 7.66 13.49 -12.82
C PRO A 75 9.04 13.61 -12.15
N GLU A 76 9.09 14.12 -10.92
CA GLU A 76 10.31 14.21 -10.11
C GLU A 76 10.76 12.85 -9.54
N ILE A 77 9.91 11.82 -9.55
CA ILE A 77 10.19 10.49 -9.02
C ILE A 77 10.71 9.59 -10.14
N THR A 78 11.93 9.10 -9.96
CA THR A 78 12.63 8.26 -10.96
C THR A 78 12.59 6.78 -10.61
N ALA A 79 12.38 6.45 -9.34
CA ALA A 79 12.22 5.08 -8.86
C ALA A 79 11.47 5.04 -7.52
N ALA A 80 10.61 4.02 -7.35
CA ALA A 80 9.96 3.70 -6.09
C ALA A 80 10.42 2.32 -5.59
N ILE A 81 11.10 2.28 -4.44
CA ILE A 81 11.68 1.06 -3.90
C ILE A 81 10.61 0.25 -3.16
N THR A 82 10.43 -1.02 -3.54
CA THR A 82 9.56 -1.98 -2.85
C THR A 82 10.37 -2.97 -2.02
N GLY A 83 9.88 -3.31 -0.83
CA GLY A 83 10.45 -4.30 0.08
C GLY A 83 9.47 -5.45 0.32
N PRO A 84 9.40 -6.44 -0.59
CA PRO A 84 8.38 -7.48 -0.57
C PRO A 84 8.77 -8.65 0.36
N ASP A 85 7.81 -9.21 1.09
CA ASP A 85 8.03 -10.47 1.84
C ASP A 85 7.98 -11.72 0.94
N LYS A 86 7.43 -11.61 -0.28
CA LYS A 86 7.19 -12.74 -1.20
C LYS A 86 7.27 -12.30 -2.67
N PRO A 87 7.58 -13.20 -3.62
CA PRO A 87 7.62 -12.87 -5.05
C PRO A 87 6.32 -12.27 -5.59
N GLU A 88 5.17 -12.75 -5.15
CA GLU A 88 3.87 -12.29 -5.67
C GLU A 88 3.61 -10.81 -5.33
N HIS A 89 4.21 -10.28 -4.25
CA HIS A 89 4.13 -8.86 -3.93
C HIS A 89 4.92 -7.99 -4.92
N VAL A 90 5.97 -8.52 -5.55
CA VAL A 90 6.70 -7.83 -6.63
C VAL A 90 5.81 -7.78 -7.87
N GLU A 91 5.25 -8.93 -8.26
CA GLU A 91 4.38 -9.05 -9.42
C GLU A 91 3.16 -8.12 -9.29
N GLU A 92 2.54 -8.06 -8.11
CA GLU A 92 1.43 -7.15 -7.83
C GLU A 92 1.81 -5.70 -8.09
N VAL A 93 2.95 -5.25 -7.56
CA VAL A 93 3.44 -3.87 -7.71
C VAL A 93 3.84 -3.58 -9.15
N CYS A 94 4.45 -4.51 -9.87
CA CYS A 94 4.77 -4.33 -11.29
C CYS A 94 3.51 -4.06 -12.14
N GLY A 95 2.33 -4.54 -11.71
CA GLY A 95 1.05 -4.20 -12.34
C GLY A 95 0.64 -2.72 -12.22
N SER A 96 1.38 -1.89 -11.47
CA SER A 96 1.23 -0.44 -11.47
C SER A 96 1.86 0.24 -12.69
N LEU A 97 2.62 -0.48 -13.51
CA LEU A 97 3.32 0.06 -14.67
C LEU A 97 2.44 0.00 -15.94
N GLY A 98 2.72 0.86 -16.91
CA GLY A 98 2.07 0.85 -18.23
C GLY A 98 0.67 1.47 -18.26
N TRP A 99 0.26 2.15 -17.19
CA TRP A 99 -0.97 2.93 -17.14
C TRP A 99 -0.78 4.14 -16.22
N ALA A 100 -1.66 5.13 -16.32
CA ALA A 100 -1.64 6.34 -15.49
C ALA A 100 -3.00 6.53 -14.82
N LEU A 101 -3.01 7.23 -13.68
CA LEU A 101 -4.26 7.60 -13.03
C LEU A 101 -5.01 8.63 -13.90
N PRO A 102 -6.35 8.54 -13.99
CA PRO A 102 -7.13 9.59 -14.64
C PRO A 102 -6.95 10.94 -13.93
N THR A 103 -6.92 12.02 -14.70
CA THR A 103 -6.81 13.42 -14.22
C THR A 103 -8.15 14.11 -14.10
#